data_AF-A0A183JMC6-F1
#
_entry.id   AF-A0A183JMC6-F1
#
_cell.length_a   1.000
_cell.length_b   1.000
_cell.length_c   1.000
_cell.angle_alpha   90.00
_cell.angle_beta   90.00
_cell.angle_gamma   90.00
#
_symmetry.space_group_name_H-M   'P 1'
#
loop_
_entity.id
_entity.type
_entity.pdbx_description
1 polymer ?
#
loop_
_entity_poly.entity_id
_entity_poly.type
_entity_poly.pdbx_seq_one_letter_code
_entity_poly.pdbx_strand_id
1 'polypeptide(L)'
;LKSLPDEITQLSKLRILDLESNLLESLPNDLSGLTSLQELNVLCNRLKTFPASIGQLTKLKVIMAGENDITDIPVEIGKQNNITHIVFSFQILSLN
;
A
#
# COMPACT_ATOMS: atom_id res chain seq x y z
N LEU A 1 0.39 13.81 7.74
CA LEU A 1 1.73 13.16 7.77
C LEU A 1 2.34 13.14 6.37
N LYS A 2 3.66 13.35 6.20
CA LYS A 2 4.31 13.39 4.87
C LYS A 2 5.09 12.12 4.50
N SER A 3 5.61 11.40 5.49
CA SER A 3 6.29 10.12 5.33
C SER A 3 6.10 9.28 6.57
N LEU A 4 6.33 7.98 6.45
CA LEU A 4 6.44 7.06 7.58
C LEU A 4 7.92 6.83 7.92
N PRO A 5 8.26 6.63 9.20
CA PRO A 5 9.56 6.10 9.58
C PRO A 5 9.69 4.64 9.15
N ASP A 6 10.90 4.20 8.76
CA ASP A 6 11.16 2.81 8.35
C ASP A 6 10.90 1.82 9.50
N GLU A 7 10.98 2.28 10.75
CA GLU A 7 10.70 1.52 11.96
C GLU A 7 9.26 1.00 12.04
N ILE A 8 8.31 1.56 11.26
CA ILE A 8 6.94 1.03 11.17
C ILE A 8 6.95 -0.46 10.75
N THR A 9 7.95 -0.87 9.98
CA THR A 9 8.13 -2.25 9.50
C THR A 9 8.41 -3.24 10.62
N GLN A 10 8.85 -2.78 11.79
CA GLN A 10 9.10 -3.64 12.95
C GLN A 10 7.80 -4.12 13.62
N LEU A 11 6.65 -3.56 13.25
CA LEU A 11 5.34 -3.93 13.78
C LEU A 11 4.82 -5.23 13.15
N SER A 12 5.54 -6.33 13.35
CA SER A 12 5.25 -7.65 12.76
C SER A 12 3.87 -8.23 13.10
N LYS A 13 3.22 -7.72 14.16
CA LYS A 13 1.87 -8.11 14.59
C LYS A 13 0.77 -7.17 14.08
N LEU A 14 1.13 -6.07 13.41
CA LEU A 14 0.16 -5.12 12.86
C LEU A 14 -0.70 -5.82 11.80
N ARG A 15 -2.02 -5.69 11.93
CA ARG A 15 -2.99 -6.30 11.02
C ARG A 15 -3.67 -5.28 10.11
N ILE A 16 -3.91 -4.08 10.62
CA ILE A 16 -4.55 -2.99 9.91
C ILE A 16 -3.62 -1.80 10.05
N LEU A 17 -3.23 -1.20 8.92
CA LEU A 17 -2.51 0.06 8.87
C LEU A 17 -3.40 1.07 8.18
N ASP A 18 -3.96 1.98 8.96
CA ASP A 18 -4.81 3.06 8.45
C ASP A 18 -4.06 4.39 8.47
N LEU A 19 -3.91 4.98 7.28
CA LEU A 19 -3.19 6.20 6.98
C LEU A 19 -4.04 7.15 6.12
N GLU A 20 -5.35 6.96 6.10
CA GLU A 20 -6.27 7.78 5.32
C GLU A 20 -6.11 9.29 5.61
N SER A 21 -6.37 10.12 4.60
CA SER A 21 -6.41 11.59 4.71
C SER A 21 -5.12 12.19 5.26
N ASN A 22 -4.00 11.76 4.70
CA ASN A 22 -2.68 12.29 5.00
C ASN A 22 -2.06 12.96 3.75
N LEU A 23 -0.77 13.29 3.82
CA LEU A 23 -0.01 13.91 2.73
C LEU A 23 1.17 13.01 2.35
N LEU A 24 1.01 11.68 2.49
CA LEU A 24 2.09 10.74 2.22
C LEU A 24 2.43 10.77 0.73
N GLU A 25 3.69 11.04 0.43
CA GLU A 25 4.23 11.02 -0.95
C GLU A 25 4.80 9.64 -1.31
N SER A 26 5.19 8.86 -0.30
CA SER A 26 5.67 7.48 -0.44
C SER A 26 5.41 6.66 0.83
N LEU A 27 5.46 5.34 0.66
CA LEU A 27 5.62 4.37 1.76
C LEU A 27 7.11 4.01 1.91
N PRO A 28 7.54 3.42 3.05
CA PRO A 28 8.88 2.85 3.19
C PRO A 28 9.21 1.88 2.04
N ASN A 29 10.46 1.89 1.59
CA ASN A 29 10.88 1.06 0.45
C ASN A 29 10.77 -0.45 0.76
N ASP A 30 10.94 -0.82 2.02
CA ASP A 30 10.77 -2.18 2.51
C ASP A 30 9.55 -2.24 3.44
N LEU A 31 8.58 -3.09 3.12
CA LEU A 31 7.41 -3.38 3.96
C LEU A 31 7.45 -4.80 4.54
N SER A 32 8.48 -5.59 4.22
CA SER A 32 8.58 -7.03 4.49
C SER A 32 8.36 -7.41 5.96
N GLY A 33 8.72 -6.53 6.89
CA GLY A 33 8.53 -6.73 8.33
C GLY A 33 7.05 -6.73 8.78
N LEU A 34 6.12 -6.14 8.01
CA LEU A 34 4.69 -6.12 8.27
C LEU A 34 3.99 -7.46 7.95
N THR A 35 4.60 -8.57 8.37
CA THR A 35 4.21 -9.96 8.05
C THR A 35 2.79 -10.37 8.46
N SER A 36 2.13 -9.61 9.33
CA SER A 36 0.75 -9.86 9.76
C SER A 36 -0.28 -8.94 9.11
N LEU A 37 0.15 -7.99 8.27
CA LEU A 37 -0.73 -6.99 7.70
C LEU A 37 -1.75 -7.63 6.77
N GLN A 38 -3.01 -7.24 6.95
CA GLN A 38 -4.18 -7.75 6.23
C GLN A 38 -4.89 -6.63 5.47
N GLU A 39 -4.86 -5.42 6.00
CA GLU A 39 -5.52 -4.26 5.41
C GLU A 39 -4.58 -3.05 5.45
N LEU A 40 -4.45 -2.39 4.30
CA LEU A 40 -3.72 -1.14 4.14
C LEU A 40 -4.69 -0.08 3.60
N ASN A 41 -4.98 0.93 4.42
CA ASN A 41 -5.74 2.11 4.01
C ASN A 41 -4.77 3.28 3.80
N VAL A 42 -4.65 3.75 2.56
CA VAL A 42 -3.87 4.93 2.18
C VAL A 42 -4.72 5.89 1.34
N LEU A 43 -6.06 5.83 1.47
CA LEU A 43 -6.98 6.74 0.80
C LEU A 43 -6.60 8.21 1.06
N CYS A 44 -6.86 9.07 0.08
CA CYS A 44 -6.67 10.53 0.22
C CYS A 44 -5.24 10.89 0.65
N ASN A 45 -4.25 10.45 -0.14
CA ASN A 45 -2.82 10.75 0.04
C ASN A 45 -2.22 11.27 -1.28
N ARG A 46 -0.90 11.27 -1.44
CA ARG A 46 -0.17 11.75 -2.64
C ARG A 46 0.80 10.70 -3.17
N LEU A 47 0.49 9.42 -2.93
CA LEU A 47 1.34 8.32 -3.38
C LEU A 47 1.35 8.28 -4.90
N LYS A 48 2.53 8.08 -5.50
CA LYS A 48 2.69 7.90 -6.95
C LYS A 48 2.74 6.43 -7.38
N THR A 49 3.10 5.55 -6.45
CA THR A 49 3.17 4.11 -6.64
C THR A 49 3.28 3.41 -5.28
N PHE A 50 3.33 2.08 -5.29
CA PHE A 50 3.67 1.26 -4.13
C PHE A 50 5.11 0.72 -4.26
N PRO A 51 5.83 0.50 -3.15
CA PRO A 51 7.13 -0.17 -3.18
C PRO A 51 6.95 -1.63 -3.63
N ALA A 52 7.93 -2.19 -4.35
CA ALA A 52 7.88 -3.59 -4.80
C ALA A 52 7.76 -4.59 -3.63
N SER A 53 8.27 -4.23 -2.45
CA SER A 53 8.16 -5.02 -1.21
C SER A 53 6.71 -5.25 -0.75
N ILE A 54 5.72 -4.51 -1.27
CA ILE A 54 4.29 -4.82 -1.08
C ILE A 54 3.96 -6.26 -1.51
N GLY A 55 4.71 -6.81 -2.47
CA GLY A 55 4.67 -8.20 -2.93
C GLY A 55 4.94 -9.24 -1.84
N GLN A 56 5.63 -8.84 -0.77
CA GLN A 56 6.06 -9.72 0.31
C GLN A 56 5.03 -9.81 1.44
N LEU A 57 3.99 -8.98 1.39
CA LEU A 57 2.91 -8.95 2.37
C LEU A 57 1.90 -10.06 2.11
N THR A 58 2.33 -11.30 2.30
CA THR A 58 1.57 -12.54 1.99
C THR A 58 0.21 -12.68 2.68
N LYS A 59 -0.07 -11.88 3.71
CA LYS A 59 -1.37 -11.85 4.41
C LYS A 59 -2.25 -10.66 4.03
N LEU A 60 -1.74 -9.73 3.21
CA LEU A 60 -2.47 -8.56 2.77
C LEU A 60 -3.62 -9.00 1.85
N LYS A 61 -4.82 -8.52 2.16
CA LYS A 61 -6.06 -8.88 1.46
C LYS A 61 -6.74 -7.69 0.83
N VAL A 62 -6.61 -6.53 1.47
CA VAL A 62 -7.32 -5.30 1.09
C VAL A 62 -6.33 -4.15 1.01
N ILE A 63 -6.37 -3.45 -0.13
CA ILE A 63 -5.68 -2.18 -0.33
C ILE A 63 -6.73 -1.14 -0.72
N MET A 64 -6.83 -0.06 0.06
CA MET A 64 -7.65 1.11 -0.28
C MET A 64 -6.71 2.27 -0.59
N ALA A 65 -6.70 2.72 -1.85
CA ALA A 65 -5.70 3.67 -2.35
C ALA A 65 -6.23 4.67 -3.38
N GLY A 66 -7.55 4.82 -3.46
CA GLY A 66 -8.19 5.94 -4.14
C GLY A 66 -7.71 7.31 -3.66
N GLU A 67 -7.98 8.33 -4.47
CA GLU A 67 -7.59 9.72 -4.20
C GLU A 67 -6.10 9.87 -3.84
N ASN A 68 -5.25 9.25 -4.65
CA ASN A 68 -3.80 9.44 -4.66
C ASN A 68 -3.35 10.02 -6.02
N ASP A 69 -2.04 10.03 -6.28
CA ASP A 69 -1.42 10.37 -7.56
C ASP A 69 -0.81 9.12 -8.23
N ILE A 70 -1.34 7.93 -7.92
CA ILE A 70 -0.82 6.64 -8.42
C ILE A 70 -0.98 6.56 -9.94
N THR A 71 0.15 6.48 -10.65
CA THR A 71 0.18 6.29 -12.11
C THR A 71 0.47 4.84 -12.48
N ASP A 72 1.14 4.11 -11.58
CA ASP A 72 1.63 2.76 -11.83
C ASP A 72 1.42 1.86 -10.62
N ILE A 73 0.92 0.65 -10.87
CA ILE A 73 0.78 -0.41 -9.89
C ILE A 73 1.93 -1.41 -10.12
N PRO A 74 2.78 -1.70 -9.11
CA PRO A 74 3.88 -2.64 -9.28
C PRO A 74 3.35 -4.04 -9.62
N VAL A 75 4.06 -4.74 -10.50
CA VAL A 75 3.70 -6.10 -10.97
C VAL A 75 3.60 -7.10 -9.80
N GLU A 76 4.31 -6.82 -8.71
CA GLU A 76 4.28 -7.59 -7.46
C GLU A 76 2.88 -7.66 -6.83
N ILE A 77 2.02 -6.64 -7.02
CA ILE A 77 0.62 -6.71 -6.60
C ILE A 77 -0.14 -7.73 -7.46
N GLY A 78 0.10 -7.75 -8.78
CA GLY A 78 -0.52 -8.69 -9.70
C GLY A 78 -0.05 -10.15 -9.53
N LYS A 79 1.12 -10.37 -8.91
CA LYS A 79 1.64 -11.72 -8.60
C LYS A 79 1.06 -12.32 -7.31
N GLN A 80 0.39 -11.52 -6.48
CA GLN A 80 -0.15 -11.98 -5.21
C GLN A 80 -1.52 -12.63 -5.38
N ASN A 81 -1.63 -13.90 -5.01
CA ASN A 81 -2.90 -14.64 -5.02
C ASN A 81 -3.77 -14.35 -3.78
N ASN A 82 -3.23 -13.65 -2.78
CA ASN A 82 -3.88 -13.36 -1.50
C ASN A 82 -4.62 -12.03 -1.45
N ILE A 83 -4.35 -11.10 -2.38
CA ILE A 83 -5.06 -9.82 -2.44
C ILE A 83 -6.42 -10.06 -3.09
N THR A 84 -7.47 -9.74 -2.34
CA THR A 84 -8.87 -9.99 -2.75
C THR A 84 -9.57 -8.73 -3.22
N HIS A 85 -9.17 -7.56 -2.69
CA HIS A 85 -9.79 -6.29 -3.00
C HIS A 85 -8.74 -5.20 -3.13
N ILE A 86 -8.79 -4.47 -4.24
CA ILE A 86 -8.04 -3.23 -4.44
C ILE A 86 -9.04 -2.16 -4.87
N VAL A 87 -9.14 -1.09 -4.09
CA VAL A 87 -10.07 0.01 -4.35
C VAL A 87 -9.27 1.25 -4.75
N PHE A 88 -9.40 1.63 -6.02
CA PHE A 88 -9.01 2.94 -6.53
C PHE A 88 -10.28 3.71 -6.86
N SER A 89 -10.69 4.65 -6.02
CA SER A 89 -11.73 5.61 -6.38
C SER A 89 -11.10 6.75 -7.19
N PHE A 90 -11.63 7.00 -8.39
CA PHE A 90 -11.35 8.17 -9.24
C PHE A 90 -9.94 8.33 -9.84
N GLN A 91 -9.28 7.23 -10.22
CA GLN A 91 -8.10 7.31 -11.09
C GLN A 91 -8.28 6.51 -12.37
N ILE A 92 -7.94 7.14 -13.51
CA ILE A 92 -7.79 6.45 -14.78
C ILE A 92 -6.43 5.75 -14.72
N LEU A 93 -6.44 4.44 -14.45
CA LEU A 93 -5.24 3.62 -14.51
C LEU A 93 -4.91 3.34 -15.99
N SER A 94 -3.77 3.83 -16.46
CA SER A 94 -3.23 3.40 -17.75
C SER A 94 -2.67 1.99 -17.59
N LEU A 95 -3.24 1.02 -18.30
CA LEU A 95 -2.66 -0.31 -18.42
C LEU A 95 -1.56 -0.24 -19.49
N ASN A 96 -0.31 -0.48 -19.10
CA ASN A 96 0.78 -0.80 -20.04
C ASN A 96 0.82 -2.31 -20.31
#